data_AF-A0A8B3E8H1-F1
#
_entry.id   AF-A0A8B3E8H1-F1
#
_cell.length_a   1.000
_cell.length_b   1.000
_cell.length_c   1.000
_cell.angle_alpha   90.00
_cell.angle_beta   90.00
_cell.angle_gamma   90.00
#
_symmetry.space_group_name_H-M   'P 1'
#
loop_
_entity.id
_entity.type
_entity.pdbx_description
1 polymer ?
#
loop_
_entity_poly.entity_id
_entity_poly.type
_entity_poly.pdbx_seq_one_letter_code
_entity_poly.pdbx_strand_id
1 'polypeptide(L)'
;MESFKALFDIARRKAEYDKNNTWYRGSETYFDALHKELEEVSEEIAKERLCYLEDELGDVLWNYLNILMALEKEQGIDPYSVLNRAVEKYQARVTAIENNGSWAEVKADQKEKLQQEYQGKMNEN
;
A
#
# COMPACT_ATOMS: atom_id res chain seq x y z
N MET A 1 -11.63 -4.43 -10.47
CA MET A 1 -11.16 -5.74 -9.98
C MET A 1 -12.02 -6.14 -8.78
N GLU A 2 -13.02 -6.99 -8.98
CA GLU A 2 -13.90 -7.45 -7.89
C GLU A 2 -13.09 -8.14 -6.77
N SER A 3 -12.10 -8.96 -7.12
CA SER A 3 -11.28 -9.70 -6.15
C SER A 3 -10.45 -8.80 -5.24
N PHE A 4 -9.90 -7.69 -5.76
CA PHE A 4 -9.14 -6.74 -4.94
C PHE A 4 -10.04 -6.05 -3.92
N LYS A 5 -11.24 -5.62 -4.36
CA LYS A 5 -12.24 -5.04 -3.46
C LYS A 5 -12.66 -6.06 -2.39
N ALA A 6 -12.90 -7.31 -2.78
CA ALA A 6 -13.24 -8.37 -1.84
C ALA A 6 -12.14 -8.60 -0.80
N LEU A 7 -10.87 -8.63 -1.20
CA LEU A 7 -9.74 -8.76 -0.28
C LEU A 7 -9.63 -7.57 0.67
N PHE A 8 -9.83 -6.34 0.15
CA PHE A 8 -9.88 -5.13 0.96
C PHE A 8 -11.00 -5.18 2.01
N ASP A 9 -12.20 -5.62 1.62
CA ASP A 9 -13.34 -5.79 2.53
C ASP A 9 -13.07 -6.88 3.59
N ILE A 10 -12.35 -7.96 3.23
CA ILE A 10 -11.90 -8.99 4.19
C ILE A 10 -10.91 -8.39 5.20
N ALA A 11 -9.93 -7.60 4.75
CA ALA A 11 -8.96 -6.95 5.62
C ALA A 11 -9.64 -5.98 6.62
N ARG A 12 -10.63 -5.19 6.15
CA ARG A 12 -11.45 -4.34 7.04
C ARG A 12 -12.16 -5.16 8.12
N ARG A 13 -12.81 -6.26 7.72
CA ARG A 13 -13.51 -7.15 8.67
C ARG A 13 -12.55 -7.78 9.68
N LYS A 14 -11.34 -8.17 9.24
CA LYS A 14 -10.29 -8.73 10.11
C LYS A 14 -9.76 -7.70 11.10
N ALA A 15 -9.52 -6.46 10.66
CA ALA A 15 -9.08 -5.39 11.54
C ALA A 15 -10.10 -5.08 12.65
N GLU A 16 -11.40 -5.15 12.35
CA GLU A 16 -12.47 -5.05 13.35
C GLU A 16 -12.43 -6.19 14.37
N TYR A 17 -12.21 -7.43 13.91
CA TYR A 17 -12.06 -8.60 14.78
C TYR A 17 -10.84 -8.50 15.70
N ASP A 18 -9.72 -7.99 15.19
CA ASP A 18 -8.45 -7.89 15.93
C ASP A 18 -8.43 -6.83 17.03
N LYS A 19 -9.45 -5.95 17.11
CA LYS A 19 -9.53 -4.91 18.14
C LYS A 19 -9.39 -5.44 19.57
N ASN A 20 -9.75 -6.69 19.80
CA ASN A 20 -9.77 -7.32 21.12
C ASN A 20 -8.70 -8.42 21.30
N ASN A 21 -7.79 -8.58 20.33
CA ASN A 21 -6.81 -9.66 20.34
C ASN A 21 -5.49 -9.22 20.97
N THR A 22 -4.92 -10.07 21.83
CA THR A 22 -3.68 -9.79 22.59
C THR A 22 -2.39 -9.99 21.80
N TRP A 23 -2.43 -10.68 20.65
CA TRP A 23 -1.26 -10.92 19.79
C TRP A 23 -0.96 -9.75 18.83
N TYR A 24 -1.93 -8.86 18.61
CA TYR A 24 -1.84 -7.76 17.67
C TYR A 24 -1.11 -6.57 18.28
N ARG A 25 0.06 -6.22 17.73
CA ARG A 25 0.90 -5.08 18.17
C ARG A 25 0.75 -3.85 17.27
N GLY A 26 -0.36 -3.74 16.54
CA GLY A 26 -0.50 -2.67 15.55
C GLY A 26 0.22 -2.96 14.24
N SER A 27 0.51 -1.89 13.49
CA SER A 27 1.12 -1.93 12.16
C SER A 27 2.46 -2.66 12.10
N GLU A 28 3.26 -2.61 13.18
CA GLU A 28 4.53 -3.35 13.29
C GLU A 28 4.38 -4.85 13.00
N THR A 29 3.29 -5.46 13.47
CA THR A 29 2.99 -6.88 13.24
C THR A 29 2.97 -7.22 11.76
N TYR A 30 2.39 -6.34 10.96
CA TYR A 30 2.21 -6.55 9.52
C TYR A 30 3.41 -6.06 8.72
N PHE A 31 4.23 -5.14 9.24
CA PHE A 31 5.53 -4.80 8.65
C PHE A 31 6.51 -5.98 8.71
N ASP A 32 6.63 -6.62 9.87
CA ASP A 32 7.48 -7.79 10.05
C ASP A 32 7.04 -8.94 9.12
N ALA A 33 5.73 -9.20 9.07
CA ALA A 33 5.16 -10.20 8.19
C ALA A 33 5.40 -9.88 6.70
N LEU A 34 5.15 -8.63 6.28
CA LEU A 34 5.40 -8.20 4.90
C LEU A 34 6.85 -8.41 4.46
N HIS A 35 7.82 -8.15 5.35
CA HIS A 35 9.23 -8.39 5.03
C HIS A 35 9.50 -9.88 4.78
N LYS A 36 8.93 -10.76 5.62
CA LYS A 36 9.04 -12.21 5.46
C LYS A 36 8.44 -12.68 4.13
N GLU A 37 7.25 -12.21 3.75
CA GLU A 37 6.64 -12.67 2.48
C GLU A 37 7.41 -12.17 1.26
N LEU A 38 8.11 -11.03 1.35
CA LEU A 38 9.00 -10.57 0.29
C LEU A 38 10.23 -11.48 0.13
N GLU A 39 10.74 -12.04 1.24
CA GLU A 39 11.78 -13.07 1.19
C GLU A 39 11.23 -14.34 0.53
N GLU A 40 10.03 -14.79 0.89
CA GLU A 40 9.38 -15.97 0.28
C GLU A 40 9.11 -15.76 -1.23
N VAL A 41 8.59 -14.60 -1.65
CA VAL A 41 8.50 -14.23 -3.08
C VAL A 41 9.85 -14.36 -3.80
N SER A 42 10.93 -13.84 -3.20
CA SER A 42 12.27 -13.94 -3.79
C SER A 42 12.73 -15.39 -3.92
N GLU A 43 12.43 -16.23 -2.95
CA GLU A 43 12.73 -17.66 -3.02
C GLU A 43 11.94 -18.36 -4.12
N GLU A 44 10.65 -18.06 -4.26
CA GLU A 44 9.79 -18.70 -5.26
C GLU A 44 10.10 -18.29 -6.69
N ILE A 45 10.58 -17.05 -6.90
CA ILE A 45 11.18 -16.62 -8.17
C ILE A 45 12.40 -17.48 -8.49
N ALA A 46 13.31 -17.67 -7.54
CA ALA A 46 14.54 -18.44 -7.75
C ALA A 46 14.28 -19.93 -8.00
N LYS A 47 13.19 -20.47 -7.44
CA LYS A 47 12.78 -21.87 -7.59
C LYS A 47 11.84 -22.10 -8.80
N GLU A 48 11.45 -21.03 -9.51
CA GLU A 48 10.53 -21.06 -10.67
C GLU A 48 9.18 -21.73 -10.37
N ARG A 49 8.68 -21.60 -9.13
CA ARG A 49 7.46 -22.27 -8.65
C ARG A 49 6.24 -21.37 -8.78
N LEU A 50 5.69 -21.28 -9.99
CA LEU A 50 4.65 -20.28 -10.32
C LEU A 50 3.45 -20.27 -9.37
N CYS A 51 2.86 -21.41 -9.02
CA CYS A 51 1.69 -21.43 -8.15
C CYS A 51 2.01 -21.01 -6.70
N TYR A 52 3.23 -21.25 -6.24
CA TYR A 52 3.70 -20.76 -4.94
C TYR A 52 3.99 -19.27 -5.02
N LEU A 53 4.61 -18.80 -6.11
CA LEU A 53 4.83 -17.37 -6.34
C LEU A 53 3.50 -16.58 -6.35
N GLU A 54 2.44 -17.12 -6.95
CA GLU A 54 1.10 -16.52 -6.91
C GLU A 54 0.55 -16.41 -5.48
N ASP A 55 0.81 -17.43 -4.64
CA ASP A 55 0.40 -17.49 -3.23
C ASP A 55 1.15 -16.43 -2.40
N GLU A 56 2.49 -16.38 -2.50
CA GLU A 56 3.31 -15.43 -1.73
C GLU A 56 3.07 -13.97 -2.14
N LEU A 57 2.80 -13.71 -3.43
CA LEU A 57 2.37 -12.38 -3.88
C LEU A 57 0.99 -12.00 -3.32
N GLY A 58 0.13 -12.99 -3.09
CA GLY A 58 -1.12 -12.82 -2.36
C GLY A 58 -0.89 -12.40 -0.90
N ASP A 59 0.07 -13.03 -0.23
CA ASP A 59 0.41 -12.72 1.16
C ASP A 59 1.09 -11.35 1.32
N VAL A 60 1.91 -10.92 0.35
CA VAL A 60 2.40 -9.54 0.26
C VAL A 60 1.24 -8.54 0.19
N LEU A 61 0.25 -8.80 -0.67
CA LEU A 61 -0.92 -7.93 -0.80
C LEU A 61 -1.74 -7.92 0.48
N TRP A 62 -1.97 -9.08 1.08
CA TRP A 62 -2.68 -9.23 2.35
C TRP A 62 -2.03 -8.42 3.48
N ASN A 63 -0.72 -8.56 3.67
CA ASN A 63 0.00 -7.85 4.72
C ASN A 63 -0.02 -6.33 4.47
N TYR A 64 0.13 -5.87 3.22
CA TYR A 64 0.00 -4.44 2.91
C TYR A 64 -1.39 -3.88 3.24
N LEU A 65 -2.46 -4.61 2.91
CA LEU A 65 -3.83 -4.17 3.25
C LEU A 65 -4.04 -4.08 4.76
N ASN A 66 -3.51 -5.02 5.53
CA ASN A 66 -3.58 -4.95 6.99
C ASN A 66 -2.76 -3.80 7.57
N ILE A 67 -1.62 -3.43 6.97
CA ILE A 67 -0.89 -2.20 7.33
C ILE A 67 -1.78 -0.96 7.14
N LEU A 68 -2.53 -0.87 6.04
CA LEU A 68 -3.47 0.25 5.82
C LEU A 68 -4.53 0.32 6.93
N MET A 69 -5.10 -0.82 7.32
CA MET A 69 -6.10 -0.86 8.40
C MET A 69 -5.51 -0.46 9.75
N ALA A 70 -4.28 -0.92 10.03
CA ALA A 70 -3.58 -0.59 11.25
C ALA A 70 -3.27 0.91 11.33
N LEU A 71 -2.73 1.49 10.26
CA LEU A 71 -2.37 2.90 10.21
C LEU A 71 -3.59 3.84 10.14
N GLU A 72 -4.73 3.39 9.62
CA GLU A 72 -6.00 4.12 9.74
C GLU A 72 -6.33 4.37 11.22
N LYS A 73 -6.19 3.33 12.05
CA LYS A 73 -6.43 3.42 13.50
C LYS A 73 -5.32 4.19 14.24
N GLU A 74 -4.06 3.94 13.91
CA GLU A 74 -2.91 4.47 14.66
C GLU A 74 -2.57 5.92 14.31
N GLN A 75 -2.69 6.29 13.04
CA GLN A 75 -2.21 7.56 12.50
C GLN A 75 -3.32 8.35 11.79
N GLY A 76 -4.54 7.80 11.67
CA GLY A 76 -5.67 8.48 11.05
C GLY A 76 -5.56 8.63 9.53
N ILE A 77 -4.76 7.81 8.85
CA ILE A 77 -4.76 7.79 7.38
C ILE A 77 -6.10 7.27 6.86
N ASP A 78 -6.49 7.70 5.68
CA ASP A 78 -7.61 7.07 4.95
C ASP A 78 -7.07 6.10 3.90
N PRO A 79 -7.33 4.78 4.01
CA PRO A 79 -6.92 3.79 3.02
C PRO A 79 -7.42 4.08 1.59
N TYR A 80 -8.60 4.67 1.43
CA TYR A 80 -9.10 5.06 0.12
C TYR A 80 -8.28 6.21 -0.47
N SER A 81 -7.93 7.20 0.36
CA SER A 81 -7.02 8.27 -0.03
C SER A 81 -5.65 7.74 -0.45
N VAL A 82 -5.11 6.69 0.19
CA VAL A 82 -3.84 6.05 -0.23
C VAL A 82 -3.96 5.49 -1.66
N LEU A 83 -5.03 4.75 -1.94
CA LEU A 83 -5.28 4.16 -3.26
C LEU A 83 -5.49 5.23 -4.34
N ASN A 84 -6.32 6.23 -4.07
CA ASN A 84 -6.58 7.32 -5.01
C ASN A 84 -5.30 8.08 -5.35
N ARG A 85 -4.50 8.42 -4.32
CA ARG A 85 -3.20 9.07 -4.52
C ARG A 85 -2.24 8.21 -5.34
N ALA A 86 -2.27 6.89 -5.19
CA ALA A 86 -1.45 5.99 -6.01
C ALA A 86 -1.91 5.99 -7.47
N VAL A 87 -3.23 5.87 -7.72
CA VAL A 87 -3.82 5.90 -9.05
C VAL A 87 -3.47 7.20 -9.77
N GLU A 88 -3.76 8.35 -9.18
CA GLU A 88 -3.45 9.66 -9.78
C GLU A 88 -1.96 9.82 -10.06
N LYS A 89 -1.11 9.44 -9.09
CA LYS A 89 0.35 9.57 -9.18
C LYS A 89 0.92 8.76 -10.34
N TYR A 90 0.52 7.49 -10.45
CA TYR A 90 1.08 6.60 -11.47
C TYR A 90 0.40 6.79 -12.82
N GLN A 91 -0.90 7.11 -12.88
CA GLN A 91 -1.57 7.49 -14.12
C GLN A 91 -0.87 8.66 -14.79
N ALA A 92 -0.64 9.76 -14.07
CA ALA A 92 0.04 10.94 -14.62
C ALA A 92 1.46 10.63 -15.13
N ARG A 93 2.20 9.78 -14.40
CA ARG A 93 3.57 9.42 -14.77
C ARG A 93 3.63 8.50 -15.99
N VAL A 94 2.74 7.52 -16.08
CA VAL A 94 2.64 6.61 -17.23
C VAL A 94 2.18 7.40 -18.46
N THR A 95 1.16 8.25 -18.32
CA THR A 95 0.69 9.13 -19.40
C THR A 95 1.78 10.07 -19.91
N ALA A 96 2.68 10.55 -19.04
CA ALA A 96 3.83 11.32 -19.50
C ALA A 96 4.77 10.48 -20.37
N ILE A 97 5.11 9.26 -19.96
CA ILE A 97 5.93 8.35 -20.79
C ILE A 97 5.26 8.07 -22.14
N GLU A 98 3.96 7.76 -22.14
CA GLU A 98 3.19 7.47 -23.36
C GLU A 98 3.19 8.64 -24.36
N ASN A 99 3.32 9.87 -23.86
CA ASN A 99 3.38 11.09 -24.66
C ASN A 99 4.81 11.59 -24.91
N ASN A 100 5.83 10.74 -24.75
CA ASN A 100 7.26 11.09 -24.88
C ASN A 100 7.74 12.20 -23.92
N GLY A 101 7.02 12.40 -22.81
CA GLY A 101 7.41 13.29 -21.71
C GLY A 101 8.31 12.60 -20.69
N SER A 102 8.75 13.34 -19.67
CA SER A 102 9.66 12.85 -18.64
C SER A 102 8.94 12.40 -17.36
N TRP A 103 9.13 11.13 -17.00
CA TRP A 103 8.73 10.61 -15.69
C TRP A 103 9.38 11.38 -14.54
N ALA A 104 10.64 11.82 -14.73
CA ALA A 104 11.39 12.52 -13.70
C ALA A 104 10.82 13.92 -13.42
N GLU A 105 10.41 14.64 -14.46
CA GLU A 105 9.79 15.96 -14.35
C GLU A 105 8.44 15.85 -13.63
N VAL A 106 7.55 14.96 -14.07
CA VAL A 106 6.25 14.75 -13.40
C VAL A 106 6.43 14.31 -11.93
N LYS A 107 7.42 13.46 -11.65
CA LYS A 107 7.74 13.07 -10.27
C LYS A 107 8.24 14.25 -9.43
N ALA A 108 8.98 15.19 -10.01
CA ALA A 108 9.45 16.39 -9.31
C ALA A 108 8.27 17.30 -8.96
N ASP A 109 7.39 17.60 -9.93
CA ASP A 109 6.19 18.41 -9.72
C ASP A 109 5.27 17.83 -8.64
N GLN A 110 5.07 16.50 -8.66
CA GLN A 110 4.26 15.81 -7.65
C GLN A 110 4.87 15.92 -6.25
N LYS A 111 6.20 15.88 -6.11
CA LYS A 111 6.88 16.07 -4.82
C LYS A 111 6.70 17.50 -4.32
N GLU A 112 6.80 18.49 -5.20
CA GLU A 112 6.58 19.89 -4.84
C GLU A 112 5.14 20.12 -4.37
N LYS A 113 4.14 19.62 -5.10
CA LYS A 113 2.73 19.69 -4.69
C LYS A 113 2.46 19.06 -3.34
N LEU A 114 3.07 17.89 -3.06
CA LEU A 114 2.96 17.23 -1.75
C LEU A 114 3.59 18.08 -0.63
N GLN A 115 4.73 18.73 -0.91
CA GLN A 115 5.37 19.62 0.05
C GLN A 115 4.51 20.86 0.33
N GLN A 116 3.87 21.42 -0.69
CA GLN A 116 2.94 22.55 -0.56
C GLN A 116 1.70 22.16 0.27
N GLU A 117 1.10 20.97 0.03
CA GLU A 117 0.00 20.44 0.84
C GLU A 117 0.38 20.36 2.32
N TYR A 118 1.57 19.81 2.62
CA TYR A 118 2.07 19.72 3.99
C TYR A 118 2.24 21.09 4.64
N GLN A 119 2.86 22.06 3.94
CA GLN A 119 3.03 23.41 4.49
C GLN A 119 1.69 24.13 4.69
N GLY A 120 0.73 23.94 3.78
CA GLY A 120 -0.62 24.48 3.94
C GLY A 120 -1.29 23.99 5.22
N LYS A 121 -1.26 22.67 5.47
CA LYS A 121 -1.81 22.06 6.70
C LYS A 121 -1.10 22.51 7.98
N MET A 122 0.21 22.78 7.91
CA MET A 122 0.97 23.31 9.06
C MET A 122 0.61 24.77 9.40
N ASN A 123 0.17 25.55 8.42
CA ASN A 123 -0.19 26.96 8.62
C ASN A 123 -1.67 27.15 9.04
N GLU A 124 -2.49 26.12 8.88
CA GLU A 124 -3.91 26.11 9.29
C GLU A 124 -4.10 25.65 10.76
N ASN A 125 -3.06 25.08 11.38
CA ASN A 125 -3.01 24.66 12.79
C ASN A 125 -2.27 25.67 13.67
#